data_AF-A0A544XVB3-F1
#
_entry.id   AF-A0A544XVB3-F1
#
_cell.length_a   1.000
_cell.length_b   1.000
_cell.length_c   1.000
_cell.angle_alpha   90.00
_cell.angle_beta   90.00
_cell.angle_gamma   90.00
#
_symmetry.space_group_name_H-M   'P 1'
#
loop_
_entity.id
_entity.type
_entity.pdbx_description
1 polymer ?
#
loop_
_entity_poly.entity_id
_entity_poly.type
_entity_poly.pdbx_seq_one_letter_code
_entity_poly.pdbx_strand_id
1 'polypeptide(L)'
;MRPAFPYGASRRAPLGRTTAPTRIFDIRARSDVDFGDSPRRRGERPRGAARVRRRKPLKYLLLICGEESVEVSPEQADPEPWIEETERRGVRLDGHRLCPVSDATTVRAGLVTQGPFAETKEQIGGFDIIECADLDEAIEIALKHPVASFGSIEVRPFWPE
;
A
#
# COMPACT_ATOMS: atom_id res chain seq x y z
N MET A 1 -6.42 64.44 -21.76
CA MET A 1 -7.77 64.35 -21.14
C MET A 1 -7.91 62.97 -20.53
N ARG A 2 -7.89 62.86 -19.19
CA ARG A 2 -8.18 61.62 -18.44
C ARG A 2 -9.67 61.54 -18.15
N PRO A 3 -10.25 60.35 -17.95
CA PRO A 3 -11.31 60.18 -16.98
C PRO A 3 -10.89 59.27 -15.82
N ALA A 4 -11.57 59.49 -14.70
CA ALA A 4 -11.31 58.97 -13.37
C ALA A 4 -11.99 57.61 -13.11
N PHE A 5 -11.49 56.94 -12.06
CA PHE A 5 -11.94 55.68 -11.44
C PHE A 5 -13.43 55.66 -11.05
N PRO A 6 -13.98 54.46 -10.75
CA PRO A 6 -14.16 54.18 -9.32
C PRO A 6 -13.72 52.77 -8.88
N TYR A 7 -13.47 52.70 -7.57
CA TYR A 7 -13.04 51.58 -6.74
C TYR A 7 -14.02 50.40 -6.76
N GLY A 8 -13.48 49.17 -6.88
CA GLY A 8 -14.18 47.93 -6.59
C GLY A 8 -13.19 46.92 -6.03
N ALA A 9 -13.28 46.64 -4.73
CA ALA A 9 -12.41 45.71 -4.02
C ALA A 9 -12.58 44.28 -4.58
N SER A 10 -11.49 43.66 -5.03
CA SER A 10 -11.44 42.20 -5.20
C SER A 10 -10.38 41.62 -4.29
N ARG A 11 -10.85 40.78 -3.37
CA ARG A 11 -10.07 40.06 -2.37
C ARG A 11 -9.05 39.18 -3.07
N ARG A 12 -7.80 39.20 -2.61
CA ARG A 12 -6.83 38.15 -2.90
C ARG A 12 -7.42 36.82 -2.41
N ALA A 13 -7.81 35.94 -3.33
CA ALA A 13 -7.98 34.53 -3.03
C ALA A 13 -6.58 33.93 -2.84
N PRO A 14 -6.35 33.11 -1.80
CA PRO A 14 -5.10 32.37 -1.71
C PRO A 14 -5.03 31.37 -2.87
N LEU A 15 -3.84 31.25 -3.47
CA LEU A 15 -3.50 30.19 -4.40
C LEU A 15 -3.72 28.85 -3.68
N GLY A 16 -4.89 28.24 -3.92
CA GLY A 16 -5.13 26.86 -3.59
C GLY A 16 -4.05 26.05 -4.30
N ARG A 17 -3.34 25.21 -3.53
CA ARG A 17 -2.46 24.21 -4.11
C ARG A 17 -3.34 23.28 -4.95
N THR A 18 -3.40 23.50 -6.25
CA THR A 18 -3.89 22.51 -7.20
C THR A 18 -2.89 21.36 -7.17
N THR A 19 -3.19 20.30 -6.43
CA THR A 19 -2.47 19.03 -6.56
C THR A 19 -2.84 18.46 -7.92
N ALA A 20 -1.87 18.44 -8.83
CA ALA A 20 -2.05 17.84 -10.15
C ALA A 20 -2.47 16.35 -10.01
N PRO A 21 -3.26 15.81 -10.95
CA PRO A 21 -3.51 14.37 -11.00
C PRO A 21 -2.16 13.65 -11.06
N THR A 22 -1.97 12.70 -10.16
CA THR A 22 -0.74 11.92 -10.01
C THR A 22 -1.07 10.50 -10.39
N ARG A 23 -0.24 9.85 -11.22
CA ARG A 23 -0.48 8.44 -11.55
C ARG A 23 -0.33 7.59 -10.31
N ILE A 24 -1.02 6.46 -10.28
CA ILE A 24 -1.06 5.52 -9.16
C ILE A 24 0.33 5.16 -8.58
N PHE A 25 1.37 5.19 -9.41
CA PHE A 25 2.76 4.85 -9.04
C PHE A 25 3.69 6.05 -8.78
N ASP A 26 3.22 7.29 -8.91
CA ASP A 26 4.07 8.49 -8.79
C ASP A 26 4.11 9.10 -7.36
N ILE A 27 3.43 8.50 -6.38
CA ILE A 27 3.36 9.02 -5.00
C ILE A 27 4.60 8.57 -4.20
N ARG A 28 5.42 9.53 -3.75
CA ARG A 28 6.63 9.30 -2.93
C ARG A 28 6.31 9.26 -1.43
N ALA A 29 6.58 8.14 -0.77
CA ALA A 29 6.63 8.03 0.69
C ALA A 29 8.05 8.34 1.22
N ARG A 30 8.16 8.92 2.42
CA ARG A 30 9.44 9.17 3.13
C ARG A 30 9.67 8.02 4.12
N SER A 31 10.83 7.37 4.05
CA SER A 31 11.26 6.34 5.01
C SER A 31 12.10 6.95 6.14
N ASP A 32 11.99 6.38 7.35
CA ASP A 32 13.11 5.86 8.17
C ASP A 32 12.69 5.75 9.65
N VAL A 33 12.50 4.53 10.21
CA VAL A 33 12.72 4.25 11.65
C VAL A 33 13.10 2.79 11.91
N ASP A 34 14.19 2.60 12.67
CA ASP A 34 14.78 1.34 13.16
C ASP A 34 14.03 0.70 14.35
N PHE A 35 14.08 -0.64 14.40
CA PHE A 35 13.48 -1.51 15.44
C PHE A 35 14.44 -1.74 16.63
N GLY A 36 13.97 -1.49 17.85
CA GLY A 36 14.68 -1.80 19.10
C GLY A 36 14.01 -2.92 19.90
N ASP A 37 14.77 -3.99 20.17
CA ASP A 37 14.35 -5.20 20.89
C ASP A 37 14.55 -5.07 22.41
N SER A 38 13.66 -5.66 23.24
CA SER A 38 13.87 -5.91 24.68
C SER A 38 12.80 -6.80 25.34
N PRO A 39 13.11 -7.45 26.49
CA PRO A 39 12.86 -8.88 26.66
C PRO A 39 11.66 -9.27 27.54
N ARG A 40 11.17 -10.51 27.31
CA ARG A 40 9.98 -11.11 27.95
C ARG A 40 10.23 -11.59 29.38
N ARG A 41 9.30 -11.31 30.30
CA ARG A 41 9.19 -11.98 31.61
C ARG A 41 8.13 -13.09 31.60
N ARG A 42 8.45 -14.18 32.30
CA ARG A 42 7.72 -15.45 32.39
C ARG A 42 6.78 -15.43 33.60
N GLY A 43 5.54 -15.90 33.42
CA GLY A 43 4.53 -16.12 34.47
C GLY A 43 3.50 -17.16 34.02
N GLU A 44 3.01 -17.94 34.98
CA GLU A 44 2.48 -19.31 34.87
C GLU A 44 1.08 -19.50 34.26
N ARG A 45 0.76 -20.76 33.90
CA ARG A 45 -0.48 -21.18 33.20
C ARG A 45 -1.49 -21.83 34.14
N PRO A 46 -2.81 -21.54 34.03
CA PRO A 46 -3.85 -22.37 34.62
C PRO A 46 -4.21 -23.56 33.72
N ARG A 47 -4.67 -24.65 34.36
CA ARG A 47 -5.09 -25.91 33.75
C ARG A 47 -6.53 -25.82 33.22
N GLY A 48 -6.79 -26.46 32.08
CA GLY A 48 -8.12 -26.97 31.73
C GLY A 48 -9.00 -26.07 30.84
N ALA A 49 -8.53 -25.74 29.64
CA ALA A 49 -9.41 -25.43 28.51
C ALA A 49 -9.03 -26.38 27.38
N ALA A 50 -10.02 -26.91 26.65
CA ALA A 50 -9.78 -27.65 25.42
C ALA A 50 -8.78 -26.85 24.59
N ARG A 51 -7.61 -27.43 24.32
CA ARG A 51 -6.50 -26.72 23.71
C ARG A 51 -6.90 -26.45 22.27
N VAL A 52 -7.58 -25.34 22.02
CA VAL A 52 -7.71 -24.75 20.68
C VAL A 52 -6.27 -24.69 20.20
N ARG A 53 -5.92 -25.57 19.26
CA ARG A 53 -4.62 -25.52 18.62
C ARG A 53 -4.58 -24.13 17.99
N ARG A 54 -3.93 -23.17 18.65
CA ARG A 54 -3.65 -21.87 18.06
C ARG A 54 -2.91 -22.21 16.78
N ARG A 55 -3.60 -22.10 15.65
CA ARG A 55 -2.94 -22.19 14.35
C ARG A 55 -1.85 -21.14 14.37
N LYS A 56 -0.65 -21.51 13.95
CA LYS A 56 0.38 -20.51 13.70
C LYS A 56 -0.23 -19.52 12.70
N PRO A 57 -0.07 -18.20 12.91
CA PRO A 57 -0.52 -17.25 11.93
C PRO A 57 0.16 -17.55 10.58
N LEU A 58 -0.58 -17.31 9.51
CA LEU A 58 -0.17 -17.57 8.14
C LEU A 58 0.27 -16.26 7.50
N LYS A 59 1.31 -16.36 6.67
CA LYS A 59 1.80 -15.23 5.88
C LYS A 59 1.06 -15.18 4.55
N TYR A 60 0.68 -13.99 4.14
CA TYR A 60 0.05 -13.71 2.85
C TYR A 60 0.80 -12.60 2.13
N LEU A 61 0.93 -12.74 0.81
CA LEU A 61 1.39 -11.69 -0.09
C LEU A 61 0.16 -11.01 -0.67
N LEU A 62 0.08 -9.70 -0.53
CA LEU A 62 -0.85 -8.83 -1.24
C LEU A 62 -0.12 -8.27 -2.45
N LEU A 63 -0.49 -8.68 -3.66
CA LEU A 63 -0.01 -8.03 -4.88
C LEU A 63 -0.96 -6.89 -5.24
N ILE A 64 -0.44 -5.66 -5.26
CA ILE A 64 -1.22 -4.46 -5.54
C ILE A 64 -1.13 -4.18 -7.03
N CYS A 65 -2.27 -4.38 -7.70
CA CYS A 65 -2.40 -4.29 -9.15
C CYS A 65 -3.28 -3.11 -9.53
N GLY A 66 -2.90 -2.42 -10.60
CA GLY A 66 -3.68 -1.31 -11.13
C GLY A 66 -3.27 -0.96 -12.54
N GLU A 67 -4.15 -0.27 -13.25
CA GLU A 67 -3.85 0.26 -14.57
C GLU A 67 -3.15 1.62 -14.43
N GLU A 68 -1.97 1.77 -15.05
CA GLU A 68 -1.18 3.02 -14.98
C GLU A 68 -1.90 4.25 -15.57
N SER A 69 -2.84 4.01 -16.47
CA SER A 69 -3.61 5.05 -17.15
C SER A 69 -4.76 5.61 -16.30
N VAL A 70 -5.14 4.92 -15.22
CA VAL A 70 -6.26 5.34 -14.36
C VAL A 70 -5.82 6.50 -13.49
N GLU A 71 -6.54 7.61 -13.63
CA GLU A 71 -6.36 8.79 -12.78
C GLU A 71 -7.17 8.64 -11.49
N VAL A 72 -6.48 8.76 -10.36
CA VAL A 72 -7.04 8.74 -9.01
C VAL A 72 -6.57 9.98 -8.27
N SER A 73 -7.40 10.50 -7.36
CA SER A 73 -6.93 11.59 -6.52
C SER A 73 -5.82 11.08 -5.59
N PRO A 74 -4.83 11.92 -5.22
CA PRO A 74 -3.80 11.52 -4.26
C PRO A 74 -4.39 11.04 -2.93
N GLU A 75 -5.49 11.64 -2.47
CA GLU A 75 -6.20 11.24 -1.25
C GLU A 75 -6.83 9.85 -1.37
N GLN A 76 -7.41 9.51 -2.53
CA GLN A 76 -7.97 8.19 -2.77
C GLN A 76 -6.89 7.12 -2.86
N ALA A 77 -5.72 7.46 -3.38
CA ALA A 77 -4.62 6.54 -3.64
C ALA A 77 -3.57 6.50 -2.53
N ASP A 78 -3.81 7.17 -1.40
CA ASP A 78 -2.88 7.25 -0.29
C ASP A 78 -2.98 5.99 0.61
N PRO A 79 -1.97 5.10 0.61
CA PRO A 79 -1.93 3.92 1.46
C PRO A 79 -1.41 4.26 2.86
N GLU A 80 -0.86 5.45 3.12
CA GLU A 80 -0.25 5.77 4.42
C GLU A 80 -1.18 5.51 5.60
N PRO A 81 -2.49 5.91 5.58
CA PRO A 81 -3.39 5.60 6.68
C PRO A 81 -3.60 4.09 6.90
N TRP A 82 -3.57 3.30 5.82
CA TRP A 82 -3.68 1.84 5.89
C TRP A 82 -2.37 1.21 6.39
N ILE A 83 -1.22 1.72 5.96
CA ILE A 83 0.12 1.28 6.41
C ILE A 83 0.24 1.53 7.92
N GLU A 84 0.00 2.76 8.39
CA GLU A 84 0.07 3.11 9.81
C GLU A 84 -0.82 2.21 10.66
N GLU A 85 -2.05 1.96 10.22
CA GLU A 85 -3.00 1.11 10.95
C GLU A 85 -2.53 -0.36 11.02
N THR A 86 -2.03 -0.90 9.91
CA THR A 86 -1.62 -2.31 9.83
C THR A 86 -0.28 -2.56 10.53
N GLU A 87 0.62 -1.59 10.54
CA GLU A 87 1.85 -1.62 11.33
C GLU A 87 1.56 -1.49 12.83
N ARG A 88 0.67 -0.55 13.22
CA ARG A 88 0.21 -0.40 14.60
C ARG A 88 -0.41 -1.67 15.16
N ARG A 89 -1.13 -2.41 14.32
CA ARG A 89 -1.69 -3.74 14.65
C ARG A 89 -0.64 -4.86 14.66
N GLY A 90 0.54 -4.63 14.11
CA GLY A 90 1.60 -5.64 13.94
C GLY A 90 1.25 -6.73 12.92
N VAL A 91 0.31 -6.46 12.00
CA VAL A 91 -0.10 -7.44 10.97
C VAL A 91 0.65 -7.27 9.66
N ARG A 92 1.18 -6.08 9.37
CA ARG A 92 2.04 -5.82 8.21
C ARG A 92 3.49 -6.10 8.57
N LEU A 93 4.12 -7.01 7.84
CA LEU A 93 5.51 -7.42 8.06
C LEU A 93 6.48 -6.63 7.19
N ASP A 94 6.10 -6.37 5.94
CA ASP A 94 6.92 -5.67 4.94
C ASP A 94 6.02 -5.18 3.80
N GLY A 95 6.50 -4.25 2.99
CA GLY A 95 5.85 -3.87 1.75
C GLY A 95 6.37 -2.56 1.17
N HIS A 96 6.30 -2.45 -0.15
CA HIS A 96 6.83 -1.30 -0.88
C HIS A 96 5.99 -1.00 -2.12
N ARG A 97 5.90 0.29 -2.44
CA ARG A 97 5.59 0.74 -3.80
C ARG A 97 6.76 0.40 -4.72
N LEU A 98 6.44 -0.04 -5.93
CA LEU A 98 7.44 -0.32 -6.96
C LEU A 98 7.55 0.87 -7.90
N CYS A 99 8.71 0.99 -8.55
CA CYS A 99 8.87 1.94 -9.64
C CYS A 99 7.98 1.55 -10.83
N PRO A 100 7.68 2.51 -11.73
CA PRO A 100 6.88 2.23 -12.93
C PRO A 100 7.46 1.09 -13.78
N VAL A 101 6.61 0.43 -14.56
CA VAL A 101 7.05 -0.75 -15.33
C VAL A 101 8.04 -0.43 -16.45
N SER A 102 8.20 0.85 -16.80
CA SER A 102 9.26 1.34 -17.68
C SER A 102 10.66 1.09 -17.14
N ASP A 103 10.80 1.00 -15.81
CA ASP A 103 12.07 0.81 -15.12
C ASP A 103 12.31 -0.67 -14.80
N ALA A 104 11.34 -1.54 -15.11
CA ALA A 104 11.45 -2.97 -14.90
C ALA A 104 12.44 -3.62 -15.89
N THR A 105 13.12 -4.66 -15.43
CA THR A 105 13.93 -5.53 -16.27
C THR A 105 13.52 -6.97 -16.00
N THR A 106 13.15 -7.69 -17.05
CA THR A 106 12.67 -9.07 -16.99
C THR A 106 13.75 -10.03 -17.47
N VAL A 107 13.97 -11.11 -16.71
CA VAL A 107 14.82 -12.23 -17.12
C VAL A 107 13.94 -13.44 -17.41
N ARG A 108 14.02 -13.99 -18.62
CA ARG A 108 13.21 -15.13 -19.07
C ARG A 108 14.07 -16.12 -19.84
N ALA A 109 14.21 -17.33 -19.31
CA ALA A 109 14.95 -18.43 -19.96
C ALA A 109 16.35 -18.03 -20.45
N GLY A 110 17.09 -17.24 -19.65
CA GLY A 110 18.44 -16.77 -19.99
C GLY A 110 18.50 -15.50 -20.85
N LEU A 111 17.35 -14.94 -21.25
CA LEU A 111 17.25 -13.68 -21.96
C LEU A 111 16.85 -12.55 -21.02
N VAL A 112 17.39 -11.35 -21.25
CA VAL A 112 17.08 -10.13 -20.50
C VAL A 112 16.34 -9.16 -21.40
N THR A 113 15.18 -8.68 -20.97
CA THR A 113 14.35 -7.69 -21.68
C THR A 113 14.02 -6.52 -20.77
N GLN A 114 13.96 -5.31 -21.32
CA GLN A 114 13.42 -4.16 -20.61
C GLN A 114 11.89 -4.26 -20.57
N GLY A 115 11.28 -3.82 -19.47
CA GLY A 115 9.83 -3.87 -19.25
C GLY A 115 9.37 -5.00 -18.32
N PRO A 116 8.06 -5.03 -18.03
CA PRO A 116 7.45 -5.93 -17.05
C PRO A 116 7.48 -7.39 -17.50
N PHE A 117 7.13 -8.29 -16.57
CA PHE A 117 7.11 -9.73 -16.85
C PHE A 117 6.12 -10.10 -17.97
N ALA A 118 5.03 -9.35 -18.09
CA ALA A 118 4.00 -9.50 -19.11
C ALA A 118 3.42 -8.12 -19.47
N GLU A 119 3.12 -7.93 -20.75
CA GLU A 119 2.38 -6.76 -21.23
C GLU A 119 0.88 -6.96 -20.96
N THR A 120 0.45 -6.52 -19.79
CA THR A 120 -0.93 -6.61 -19.31
C THR A 120 -1.55 -5.22 -19.13
N LYS A 121 -2.88 -5.18 -19.07
CA LYS A 121 -3.59 -3.93 -18.80
C LYS A 121 -3.37 -3.45 -17.35
N GLU A 122 -3.37 -4.37 -16.40
CA GLU A 122 -3.04 -4.10 -15.00
C GLU A 122 -1.58 -4.47 -14.74
N GLN A 123 -0.86 -3.57 -14.06
CA GLN A 123 0.53 -3.73 -13.68
C GLN A 123 0.64 -3.89 -12.16
N ILE A 124 1.65 -4.63 -11.72
CA ILE A 124 2.01 -4.72 -10.29
C ILE A 124 2.82 -3.48 -9.97
N GLY A 125 2.36 -2.65 -9.03
CA GLY A 125 3.19 -1.53 -8.56
C GLY A 125 3.22 -1.35 -7.06
N GLY A 126 2.82 -2.38 -6.33
CA GLY A 126 3.16 -2.52 -4.93
C GLY A 126 2.99 -3.95 -4.44
N PHE A 127 3.54 -4.23 -3.27
CA PHE A 127 3.23 -5.43 -2.54
C PHE A 127 3.23 -5.14 -1.03
N ASP A 128 2.50 -5.97 -0.29
CA ASP A 128 2.61 -6.07 1.16
C ASP A 128 2.67 -7.54 1.58
N ILE A 129 3.45 -7.83 2.61
CA ILE A 129 3.45 -9.11 3.30
C ILE A 129 2.73 -8.91 4.62
N ILE A 130 1.67 -9.67 4.86
CA ILE A 130 0.90 -9.62 6.10
C ILE A 130 0.94 -10.98 6.82
N GLU A 131 0.81 -10.94 8.14
CA GLU A 131 0.66 -12.12 9.00
C GLU A 131 -0.68 -12.04 9.75
N CYS A 132 -1.54 -13.03 9.51
CA CYS A 132 -2.90 -13.08 10.04
C CYS A 132 -3.34 -14.52 10.35
N ALA A 133 -4.49 -14.71 10.99
CA ALA A 133 -4.94 -16.02 11.45
C ALA A 133 -5.30 -16.98 10.31
N ASP A 134 -5.91 -16.45 9.24
CA ASP A 134 -6.41 -17.19 8.10
C ASP A 134 -6.65 -16.27 6.88
N LEU A 135 -7.21 -16.85 5.81
CA LEU A 135 -7.47 -16.17 4.55
C LEU A 135 -8.59 -15.12 4.69
N ASP A 136 -9.56 -15.37 5.56
CA ASP A 136 -10.68 -14.44 5.75
C ASP A 136 -10.17 -13.13 6.36
N GLU A 137 -9.32 -13.21 7.39
CA GLU A 137 -8.65 -12.03 7.95
C GLU A 137 -7.75 -11.32 6.91
N ALA A 138 -7.04 -12.08 6.07
CA ALA A 138 -6.21 -11.51 5.01
C ALA A 138 -7.06 -10.70 4.01
N ILE A 139 -8.21 -11.22 3.61
CA ILE A 139 -9.16 -10.55 2.71
C ILE A 139 -9.72 -9.29 3.37
N GLU A 140 -10.10 -9.35 4.65
CA GLU A 140 -10.58 -8.17 5.39
C GLU A 140 -9.54 -7.05 5.48
N ILE A 141 -8.27 -7.41 5.62
CA ILE A 141 -7.15 -6.46 5.61
C ILE A 141 -6.98 -5.86 4.20
N ALA A 142 -7.00 -6.70 3.16
CA ALA A 142 -6.84 -6.28 1.77
C ALA A 142 -7.99 -5.36 1.29
N LEU A 143 -9.24 -5.64 1.69
CA LEU A 143 -10.41 -4.82 1.33
C LEU A 143 -10.34 -3.39 1.87
N LYS A 144 -9.54 -3.14 2.91
CA LYS A 144 -9.34 -1.80 3.49
C LYS A 144 -8.23 -1.02 2.80
N HIS A 145 -7.41 -1.66 1.97
CA HIS A 145 -6.36 -0.99 1.23
C HIS A 145 -6.99 -0.10 0.13
N PRO A 146 -6.55 1.15 -0.06
CA PRO A 146 -7.20 2.09 -0.98
C PRO A 146 -7.37 1.56 -2.40
N VAL A 147 -6.36 0.85 -2.91
CA VAL A 147 -6.37 0.27 -4.27
C VAL A 147 -7.51 -0.74 -4.47
N ALA A 148 -8.06 -1.36 -3.41
CA ALA A 148 -9.21 -2.25 -3.56
C ALA A 148 -10.47 -1.54 -4.14
N SER A 149 -10.50 -0.21 -4.13
CA SER A 149 -11.62 0.59 -4.66
C SER A 149 -11.51 0.97 -6.14
N PHE A 150 -10.33 0.89 -6.75
CA PHE A 150 -10.09 1.33 -8.14
C PHE A 150 -9.09 0.45 -8.93
N GLY A 151 -8.52 -0.56 -8.30
CA GLY A 151 -7.65 -1.56 -8.91
C GLY A 151 -7.97 -2.95 -8.34
N SER A 152 -6.96 -3.78 -8.21
CA SER A 152 -7.10 -5.15 -7.72
C SER A 152 -6.00 -5.51 -6.72
N ILE A 153 -6.31 -6.39 -5.77
CA ILE A 153 -5.34 -6.95 -4.83
C ILE A 153 -5.44 -8.46 -4.87
N GLU A 154 -4.35 -9.12 -5.27
CA GLU A 154 -4.26 -10.57 -5.25
C GLU A 154 -3.73 -11.03 -3.88
N VAL A 155 -4.55 -11.75 -3.13
CA VAL A 155 -4.18 -12.31 -1.81
C VAL A 155 -3.63 -13.73 -2.02
N ARG A 156 -2.32 -13.92 -1.85
CA ARG A 156 -1.65 -15.21 -2.05
C ARG A 156 -1.08 -15.76 -0.73
N PRO A 157 -1.44 -16.97 -0.31
CA PRO A 157 -0.82 -17.59 0.86
C PRO A 157 0.63 -18.01 0.56
N PHE A 158 1.50 -17.88 1.55
CA PHE A 158 2.81 -18.51 1.55
C PHE A 158 2.67 -20.01 1.86
N TRP A 159 3.69 -20.78 1.48
CA TRP A 159 3.79 -22.17 1.94
C TRP A 159 3.92 -22.21 3.47
N PRO A 160 3.28 -23.19 4.16
CA PRO A 160 3.45 -23.35 5.60
C PRO A 160 4.91 -23.66 5.96
N GLU A 161 5.43 -23.03 7.03
CA GLU A 161 6.74 -23.31 7.64
C GLU A 161 6.74 -24.56 8.56
#